data_AF-A0A8H3XKH1-F1
#
_entry.id   AF-A0A8H3XKH1-F1
#
_cell.length_a   1.000
_cell.length_b   1.000
_cell.length_c   1.000
_cell.angle_alpha   90.00
_cell.angle_beta   90.00
_cell.angle_gamma   90.00
#
_symmetry.space_group_name_H-M   'P 1'
#
loop_
_entity.id
_entity.type
_entity.pdbx_description
1 polymer ?
#
loop_
_entity_poly.entity_id
_entity_poly.type
_entity_poly.pdbx_seq_one_letter_code
_entity_poly.pdbx_strand_id
1 'polypeptide(L)'
;MEELMKEGRLYNITRHWLALLLLLIVLYVRNFHAIYTIGGGFILKIIVEILKRIIREPRPINCKRKKHSYGMPSSHSTITIYFATFISLQLYTSSLDEFFHEFCEFISIHSIQVTSPIKTFIKLILILLISLIALSVVWSRVALGYHTKKQVIAGTLLGIYFGIIWNRLW
;
A
#
# COMPACT_ATOMS: atom_id res chain seq x y z
N MET A 1 24.01 -18.09 16.43
CA MET A 1 23.44 -16.81 16.94
C MET A 1 23.99 -15.60 16.18
N GLU A 2 25.29 -15.62 15.82
CA GLU A 2 25.95 -14.56 15.04
C GLU A 2 25.41 -14.41 13.61
N GLU A 3 25.03 -15.51 12.97
CA GLU A 3 24.45 -15.53 11.61
C GLU A 3 23.06 -14.86 11.57
N LEU A 4 22.19 -15.16 12.54
CA LEU A 4 20.89 -14.49 12.71
C LEU A 4 21.03 -12.99 12.99
N MET A 5 22.11 -12.58 13.67
CA MET A 5 22.43 -11.17 13.91
C MET A 5 22.90 -10.46 12.63
N LYS A 6 23.68 -11.14 11.78
CA LYS A 6 24.10 -10.64 10.46
C LYS A 6 22.92 -10.50 9.51
N GLU A 7 22.03 -11.50 9.45
CA GLU A 7 20.80 -11.42 8.65
C GLU A 7 19.88 -10.28 9.10
N GLY A 8 19.70 -10.09 10.41
CA GLY A 8 18.92 -8.98 10.96
C GLY A 8 19.50 -7.60 10.63
N ARG A 9 20.84 -7.47 10.66
CA ARG A 9 21.55 -6.24 10.29
C ARG A 9 21.42 -5.95 8.80
N LEU A 10 21.63 -6.96 7.95
CA LEU A 10 21.50 -6.85 6.50
C LEU A 10 20.08 -6.46 6.10
N TYR A 11 19.06 -7.10 6.68
CA TYR A 11 17.65 -6.75 6.49
C TYR A 11 17.33 -5.30 6.86
N ASN A 12 17.87 -4.82 7.97
CA ASN A 12 17.64 -3.44 8.39
C ASN A 12 18.31 -2.46 7.42
N ILE A 13 19.54 -2.73 6.99
CA ILE A 13 20.26 -1.88 6.03
C ILE A 13 19.52 -1.85 4.69
N THR A 14 19.15 -3.01 4.14
CA THR A 14 18.44 -3.09 2.85
C THR A 14 17.11 -2.34 2.89
N ARG A 15 16.37 -2.40 3.99
CA ARG A 15 15.11 -1.65 4.15
C ARG A 15 15.31 -0.13 4.06
N HIS A 16 16.38 0.42 4.66
CA HIS A 16 16.62 1.87 4.61
C HIS A 16 17.07 2.31 3.22
N TRP A 17 17.92 1.53 2.54
CA TRP A 17 18.31 1.81 1.15
C TRP A 17 17.13 1.75 0.19
N LEU A 18 16.25 0.75 0.33
CA LEU A 18 15.03 0.67 -0.47
C LEU A 18 14.11 1.87 -0.24
N ALA A 19 13.96 2.30 1.02
CA ALA A 19 13.16 3.48 1.33
C ALA A 19 13.77 4.78 0.75
N LEU A 20 15.08 4.92 0.81
CA LEU A 20 15.80 6.06 0.23
C LEU A 20 15.68 6.08 -1.29
N LEU A 21 15.88 4.93 -1.94
CA LEU A 21 15.71 4.79 -3.39
C LEU A 21 14.29 5.16 -3.82
N LEU A 22 13.27 4.64 -3.13
CA LEU A 22 11.87 5.00 -3.38
C LEU A 22 11.63 6.50 -3.22
N LEU A 23 12.17 7.12 -2.16
CA LEU A 23 12.06 8.56 -1.94
C LEU A 23 12.71 9.35 -3.09
N LEU A 24 13.91 8.96 -3.52
CA LEU A 24 14.61 9.62 -4.62
C LEU A 24 13.86 9.48 -5.95
N ILE A 25 13.30 8.31 -6.26
CA ILE A 25 12.47 8.09 -7.45
C ILE A 25 11.25 9.00 -7.42
N VAL A 26 10.57 9.12 -6.28
CA VAL A 26 9.38 9.97 -6.13
C VAL A 26 9.72 11.45 -6.31
N LEU A 27 10.83 11.91 -5.72
CA LEU A 27 11.32 13.27 -5.89
C LEU A 27 11.76 13.55 -7.34
N TYR A 28 12.31 12.54 -8.03
CA TYR A 28 12.73 12.64 -9.42
C TYR A 28 11.54 12.70 -10.39
N VAL A 29 10.50 11.88 -10.16
CA VAL A 29 9.30 11.81 -11.03
C VAL A 29 8.47 13.10 -10.97
N ARG A 30 8.65 13.94 -9.94
CA ARG A 30 7.99 15.26 -9.77
C ARG A 30 6.47 15.26 -9.99
N ASN A 31 5.83 14.11 -9.79
CA ASN A 31 4.39 13.99 -9.97
C ASN A 31 3.70 14.29 -8.63
N PHE A 32 2.99 15.42 -8.56
CA PHE A 32 2.30 15.88 -7.36
C PHE A 32 1.30 14.84 -6.82
N HIS A 33 0.62 14.10 -7.70
CA HIS A 33 -0.28 13.02 -7.27
C HIS A 33 0.46 11.90 -6.56
N ALA A 34 1.63 11.50 -7.06
CA ALA A 34 2.45 10.45 -6.44
C ALA A 34 2.98 10.91 -5.08
N ILE A 35 3.46 12.15 -4.99
CA ILE A 35 3.92 12.76 -3.74
C ILE A 35 2.79 12.81 -2.72
N TYR A 36 1.60 13.27 -3.12
CA TYR A 36 0.42 13.36 -2.25
C TYR A 36 -0.04 11.99 -1.74
N THR A 37 -0.09 10.99 -2.63
CA THR A 37 -0.45 9.61 -2.29
C THR A 37 0.50 9.02 -1.25
N ILE A 38 1.81 9.23 -1.43
CA ILE A 38 2.84 8.73 -0.52
C ILE A 38 2.83 9.50 0.80
N GLY A 39 2.63 10.82 0.75
CA GLY A 39 2.48 11.69 1.92
C GLY A 39 1.36 11.23 2.86
N GLY A 40 0.18 10.91 2.31
CA GLY A 40 -0.91 10.34 3.10
C GLY A 40 -0.54 9.01 3.76
N GLY A 41 0.22 8.15 3.07
CA GLY A 41 0.73 6.91 3.64
C GLY A 41 1.71 7.12 4.81
N PHE A 42 2.55 8.16 4.74
CA PHE A 42 3.43 8.56 5.85
C PHE A 42 2.65 9.08 7.06
N ILE A 43 1.65 9.93 6.83
CA ILE A 43 0.77 10.46 7.89
C ILE A 43 0.02 9.30 8.57
N LEU A 44 -0.58 8.41 7.77
CA LEU A 44 -1.29 7.24 8.29
C LEU A 44 -0.37 6.32 9.09
N LYS A 45 0.88 6.15 8.67
CA LYS A 45 1.88 5.39 9.44
C LYS A 45 2.12 6.00 10.82
N ILE A 46 2.24 7.33 10.91
CA ILE A 46 2.39 8.04 12.21
C ILE A 46 1.16 7.78 13.08
N ILE A 47 -0.04 7.95 12.52
CA ILE A 47 -1.33 7.71 13.22
C ILE A 47 -1.38 6.28 13.77
N VAL A 48 -1.01 5.28 12.96
CA VAL A 48 -0.99 3.86 13.37
C VAL A 48 -0.04 3.62 14.54
N GLU A 49 1.15 4.22 14.54
CA GLU A 49 2.09 4.06 15.63
C GLU A 49 1.63 4.76 16.92
N ILE A 50 0.93 5.88 16.81
CA ILE A 50 0.26 6.53 17.95
C ILE A 50 -0.86 5.62 18.49
N LEU A 51 -1.76 5.14 17.62
CA LEU A 51 -2.89 4.28 18.01
C LEU A 51 -2.41 3.00 18.70
N LYS A 52 -1.32 2.39 18.22
CA LYS A 52 -0.70 1.24 18.89
C LYS A 52 -0.29 1.52 20.33
N ARG A 53 0.27 2.70 20.58
CA ARG A 53 0.73 3.11 21.91
C ARG A 53 -0.43 3.49 22.83
N ILE A 54 -1.58 3.87 22.28
CA ILE A 54 -2.83 4.13 23.02
C ILE A 54 -3.52 2.82 23.37
N ILE A 55 -3.78 1.96 22.37
CA ILE A 55 -4.57 0.72 22.53
C ILE A 55 -3.78 -0.35 23.27
N ARG A 56 -2.48 -0.47 23.01
CA ARG A 56 -1.56 -1.41 23.65
C ARG A 56 -1.98 -2.88 23.58
N GLU A 57 -2.78 -3.29 22.59
CA GLU A 57 -3.23 -4.68 22.47
C GLU A 57 -2.02 -5.61 22.18
N PRO A 58 -1.88 -6.74 22.92
CA PRO A 58 -0.80 -7.68 22.70
C PRO A 58 -0.92 -8.40 21.35
N ARG A 59 0.22 -8.91 20.88
CA ARG A 59 0.30 -9.80 19.72
C ARG A 59 -0.20 -11.20 20.09
N PRO A 60 -0.60 -12.05 19.12
CA PRO A 60 -0.87 -13.46 19.37
C PRO A 60 0.31 -14.15 20.06
N ILE A 61 0.02 -15.01 21.06
CA ILE A 61 1.02 -15.71 21.89
C ILE A 61 1.97 -16.57 21.03
N ASN A 62 1.46 -17.17 19.96
CA ASN A 62 2.20 -18.05 19.06
C ASN A 62 2.95 -17.30 17.93
N CYS A 63 3.25 -16.01 18.11
CA CYS A 63 4.03 -15.24 17.14
C CYS A 63 5.44 -15.86 16.97
N LYS A 64 5.67 -16.54 15.83
CA LYS A 64 6.97 -17.14 15.47
C LYS A 64 8.16 -16.17 15.55
N ARG A 65 7.88 -14.87 15.43
CA ARG A 65 8.87 -13.80 15.58
C ARG A 65 8.41 -12.86 16.69
N LYS A 66 9.11 -12.86 17.84
CA LYS A 66 8.88 -11.91 18.94
C LYS A 66 9.14 -10.49 18.44
N LYS A 67 8.08 -9.77 18.07
CA LYS A 67 8.14 -8.32 17.84
C LYS A 67 7.73 -7.62 19.13
N HIS A 68 8.57 -6.74 19.65
CA HIS A 68 8.28 -5.93 20.85
C HIS A 68 7.20 -4.84 20.63
N SER A 69 6.50 -4.83 19.49
CA SER A 69 5.51 -3.80 19.15
C SER A 69 4.08 -4.30 19.34
N TYR A 70 3.18 -3.42 19.79
CA TYR A 70 1.74 -3.69 19.90
C TYR A 70 1.10 -4.18 18.59
N GLY A 71 0.02 -4.95 18.76
CA GLY A 71 -0.66 -5.69 17.70
C GLY A 71 -1.73 -4.92 16.94
N MET A 72 -2.37 -3.93 17.57
CA MET A 72 -3.52 -3.21 17.01
C MET A 72 -3.24 -1.73 16.77
N PRO A 73 -3.62 -1.17 15.62
CA PRO A 73 -4.03 -1.87 14.39
C PRO A 73 -2.84 -2.50 13.66
N SER A 74 -3.10 -3.43 12.73
CA SER A 74 -2.03 -3.99 11.90
C SER A 74 -1.50 -2.99 10.89
N SER A 75 -0.25 -2.53 11.03
CA SER A 75 0.36 -1.57 10.08
C SER A 75 0.40 -2.06 8.64
N HIS A 76 0.74 -3.33 8.42
CA HIS A 76 0.79 -3.87 7.05
C HIS A 76 -0.60 -3.87 6.42
N SER A 77 -1.63 -4.33 7.15
CA SER A 77 -3.00 -4.27 6.65
C SER A 77 -3.45 -2.83 6.41
N THR A 78 -3.17 -1.92 7.36
CA THR A 78 -3.60 -0.52 7.29
C THR A 78 -2.99 0.21 6.09
N ILE A 79 -1.66 0.17 5.96
CA ILE A 79 -0.94 0.89 4.91
C ILE A 79 -1.22 0.29 3.53
N THR A 80 -1.22 -1.05 3.41
CA THR A 80 -1.48 -1.70 2.12
C THR A 80 -2.92 -1.45 1.65
N ILE A 81 -3.90 -1.50 2.56
CA ILE A 81 -5.29 -1.20 2.21
C ILE A 81 -5.48 0.28 1.88
N TYR A 82 -4.82 1.20 2.59
CA TYR A 82 -4.81 2.61 2.22
C TYR A 82 -4.35 2.83 0.77
N PHE A 83 -3.19 2.29 0.39
CA PHE A 83 -2.68 2.46 -0.98
C PHE A 83 -3.62 1.80 -1.99
N ALA A 84 -4.14 0.61 -1.69
CA ALA A 84 -5.09 -0.07 -2.56
C ALA A 84 -6.36 0.77 -2.77
N THR A 85 -6.98 1.25 -1.69
CA THR A 85 -8.18 2.10 -1.76
C THR A 85 -7.92 3.40 -2.50
N PHE A 86 -6.84 4.12 -2.16
CA PHE A 86 -6.52 5.39 -2.80
C PHE A 86 -6.26 5.23 -4.30
N ILE A 87 -5.40 4.27 -4.68
CA ILE A 87 -5.07 4.02 -6.09
C ILE A 87 -6.29 3.53 -6.87
N SER A 88 -7.13 2.67 -6.28
CA SER A 88 -8.36 2.22 -6.94
C SER A 88 -9.33 3.36 -7.20
N LEU A 89 -9.51 4.28 -6.24
CA LEU A 89 -10.33 5.47 -6.44
C LEU A 89 -9.74 6.39 -7.52
N GLN A 90 -8.43 6.66 -7.46
CA GLN A 90 -7.74 7.46 -8.46
C GLN A 90 -7.86 6.85 -9.87
N LEU A 91 -7.68 5.53 -10.01
CA LEU A 91 -7.82 4.84 -11.30
C LEU A 91 -9.25 4.93 -11.84
N TYR A 92 -10.24 4.84 -10.94
CA TYR A 92 -11.63 4.95 -11.32
C TYR A 92 -11.92 6.36 -11.88
N THR A 93 -11.46 7.41 -11.20
CA THR A 93 -11.73 8.81 -11.55
C THR A 93 -10.86 9.38 -12.69
N SER A 94 -9.64 8.88 -12.89
CA SER A 94 -8.69 9.44 -13.88
C SER A 94 -9.03 9.01 -15.32
N SER A 95 -8.78 9.86 -16.32
CA SER A 95 -8.80 9.43 -17.72
C SER A 95 -7.61 8.49 -18.00
N LEU A 96 -7.80 7.44 -18.81
CA LEU A 96 -6.68 6.61 -19.29
C LEU A 96 -6.09 7.13 -20.61
N ASP A 97 -6.54 8.30 -21.06
CA ASP A 97 -6.26 8.79 -22.41
C ASP A 97 -4.78 9.13 -22.61
N GLU A 98 -4.15 9.78 -21.63
CA GLU A 98 -2.71 10.09 -21.67
C GLU A 98 -1.86 8.81 -21.73
N PHE A 99 -2.17 7.82 -20.89
CA PHE A 99 -1.47 6.55 -20.86
C PHE A 99 -1.59 5.79 -22.19
N PHE A 100 -2.79 5.73 -22.77
CA PHE A 100 -2.97 5.06 -24.07
C PHE A 100 -2.28 5.80 -25.21
N HIS A 101 -2.25 7.14 -25.18
CA HIS A 101 -1.55 7.92 -26.18
C HIS A 101 -0.05 7.62 -26.18
N GLU A 102 0.59 7.66 -25.01
CA GLU A 102 2.02 7.36 -24.86
C GLU A 102 2.35 5.91 -25.24
N PHE A 103 1.49 4.96 -24.86
CA PHE A 103 1.65 3.55 -25.24
C PHE A 103 1.55 3.33 -26.75
N CYS A 104 0.55 3.94 -27.41
CA CYS A 104 0.35 3.87 -28.85
C CYS A 104 1.52 4.46 -29.64
N GLU A 105 2.07 5.58 -29.16
CA GLU A 105 3.27 6.20 -29.72
C GLU A 105 4.48 5.28 -29.60
N PHE A 106 4.71 4.69 -28.41
CA PHE A 106 5.82 3.76 -28.18
C PHE A 106 5.78 2.54 -29.11
N ILE A 107 4.60 1.98 -29.37
CA ILE A 107 4.44 0.83 -30.27
C ILE A 107 4.27 1.22 -31.75
N SER A 108 4.36 2.52 -32.08
CA SER A 108 4.16 3.08 -33.44
C SER A 108 2.79 2.75 -34.06
N ILE A 109 1.76 2.50 -33.25
CA ILE A 109 0.39 2.24 -33.73
C ILE A 109 -0.45 3.49 -33.53
N HIS A 110 -0.74 4.19 -34.63
CA HIS A 110 -1.45 5.48 -34.62
C HIS A 110 -2.98 5.37 -34.81
N SER A 111 -3.52 4.16 -35.01
CA SER A 111 -4.92 3.96 -35.46
C SER A 111 -5.81 3.13 -34.53
N ILE A 112 -5.32 2.64 -33.37
CA ILE A 112 -6.16 1.89 -32.44
C ILE A 112 -7.01 2.86 -31.61
N GLN A 113 -8.30 2.94 -31.93
CA GLN A 113 -9.28 3.62 -31.09
C GLN A 113 -9.75 2.67 -29.97
N VAL A 114 -9.16 2.83 -28.78
CA VAL A 114 -9.68 2.13 -27.59
C VAL A 114 -10.98 2.79 -27.15
N THR A 115 -12.08 2.07 -27.27
CA THR A 115 -13.42 2.55 -26.93
C THR A 115 -13.58 2.75 -25.42
N SER A 116 -14.51 3.62 -25.01
CA SER A 116 -14.78 3.89 -23.59
C SER A 116 -15.13 2.65 -22.75
N PRO A 117 -15.87 1.64 -23.27
CA PRO A 117 -16.14 0.42 -22.49
C PRO A 117 -14.87 -0.40 -22.22
N ILE A 118 -13.94 -0.48 -23.18
CA ILE A 118 -12.68 -1.22 -23.01
C ILE A 118 -11.80 -0.54 -21.97
N LYS A 119 -11.69 0.80 -21.99
CA LYS A 119 -10.96 1.57 -20.97
C LYS A 119 -11.52 1.29 -19.57
N THR A 120 -12.84 1.31 -19.41
CA THR A 120 -13.50 0.99 -18.13
C THR A 120 -13.22 -0.45 -17.71
N PHE A 121 -13.29 -1.41 -18.62
CA PHE A 121 -13.01 -2.81 -18.33
C PHE A 121 -11.57 -3.01 -17.82
N ILE A 122 -10.59 -2.37 -18.47
CA ILE A 122 -9.18 -2.39 -18.04
C ILE A 122 -9.02 -1.80 -16.64
N LYS A 123 -9.66 -0.65 -16.35
CA LYS A 123 -9.65 -0.08 -14.99
C LYS A 123 -10.18 -1.05 -13.95
N LEU A 124 -11.31 -1.71 -14.23
CA LEU A 124 -11.92 -2.67 -13.31
C LEU A 124 -11.02 -3.88 -13.05
N ILE A 125 -10.33 -4.40 -14.09
CA ILE A 125 -9.33 -5.46 -13.93
C ILE A 125 -8.17 -4.99 -13.04
N LEU A 126 -7.61 -3.79 -13.29
CA LEU A 126 -6.51 -3.27 -12.49
C LEU A 126 -6.91 -3.07 -11.02
N ILE A 127 -8.11 -2.53 -10.78
CA ILE A 127 -8.68 -2.36 -9.43
C ILE A 127 -8.85 -3.73 -8.73
N LEU A 128 -9.35 -4.74 -9.45
CA LEU A 128 -9.49 -6.09 -8.93
C LEU A 128 -8.12 -6.68 -8.56
N LEU A 129 -7.13 -6.58 -9.44
CA LEU A 129 -5.77 -7.10 -9.21
C LEU A 129 -5.12 -6.43 -7.98
N ILE A 130 -5.18 -5.10 -7.88
CA ILE A 130 -4.67 -4.35 -6.73
C ILE A 130 -5.36 -4.80 -5.43
N SER A 131 -6.68 -4.99 -5.47
CA SER A 131 -7.46 -5.44 -4.33
C SER A 131 -7.07 -6.85 -3.89
N LEU A 132 -6.89 -7.78 -4.83
CA LEU A 132 -6.45 -9.15 -4.54
C LEU A 132 -5.05 -9.19 -3.93
N ILE A 133 -4.11 -8.41 -4.47
CA ILE A 133 -2.76 -8.28 -3.91
C ILE A 133 -2.85 -7.73 -2.48
N ALA A 134 -3.62 -6.67 -2.25
CA ALA A 134 -3.78 -6.09 -0.92
C ALA A 134 -4.39 -7.10 0.08
N LEU A 135 -5.43 -7.82 -0.33
CA LEU A 135 -6.06 -8.86 0.49
C LEU A 135 -5.12 -10.03 0.78
N SER A 136 -4.23 -10.39 -0.15
CA SER A 136 -3.20 -11.40 0.11
C SER A 136 -2.24 -10.97 1.22
N VAL A 137 -1.86 -9.69 1.27
CA VAL A 137 -1.02 -9.14 2.33
C VAL A 137 -1.76 -9.18 3.67
N VAL A 138 -3.02 -8.77 3.69
CA VAL A 138 -3.91 -8.81 4.86
C VAL A 138 -4.04 -10.24 5.39
N TRP A 139 -4.31 -11.21 4.52
CA TRP A 139 -4.42 -12.62 4.86
C TRP A 139 -3.09 -13.18 5.40
N SER A 140 -1.96 -12.81 4.79
CA SER A 140 -0.62 -13.23 5.25
C SER A 140 -0.36 -12.85 6.72
N ARG A 141 -0.96 -11.76 7.21
CA ARG A 141 -0.80 -11.31 8.61
C ARG A 141 -1.40 -12.31 9.60
N VAL A 142 -2.50 -12.95 9.24
CA VAL A 142 -3.18 -13.97 10.06
C VAL A 142 -2.55 -15.34 9.80
N ALA A 143 -2.34 -15.70 8.53
CA ALA A 143 -1.81 -17.01 8.13
C ALA A 143 -0.41 -17.28 8.70
N LEU A 144 0.45 -16.25 8.78
CA LEU A 144 1.79 -16.35 9.38
C LEU A 144 1.78 -16.17 10.93
N GLY A 145 0.62 -15.97 11.53
CA GLY A 145 0.45 -15.84 12.99
C GLY A 145 0.93 -14.50 13.57
N TYR A 146 1.14 -13.47 12.76
CA TYR A 146 1.65 -12.16 13.22
C TYR A 146 0.59 -11.28 13.90
N HIS A 147 -0.69 -11.51 13.61
CA HIS A 147 -1.82 -10.74 14.09
C HIS A 147 -3.08 -11.60 14.24
N THR A 148 -3.99 -11.16 15.11
CA THR A 148 -5.35 -11.72 15.17
C THR A 148 -6.23 -11.18 14.03
N LYS A 149 -7.35 -11.84 13.74
CA LYS A 149 -8.34 -11.35 12.78
C LYS A 149 -8.84 -9.94 13.16
N LYS A 150 -9.08 -9.68 14.45
CA LYS A 150 -9.53 -8.37 14.96
C LYS A 150 -8.53 -7.25 14.64
N GLN A 151 -7.24 -7.49 14.87
CA GLN A 151 -6.16 -6.53 14.60
C GLN A 151 -6.04 -6.18 13.12
N VAL A 152 -6.24 -7.18 12.27
CA VAL A 152 -6.20 -7.04 10.82
C VAL A 152 -7.42 -6.30 10.31
N ILE A 153 -8.63 -6.65 10.78
CA ILE A 153 -9.88 -5.95 10.45
C ILE A 153 -9.80 -4.47 10.85
N ALA A 154 -9.37 -4.17 12.07
CA ALA A 154 -9.22 -2.78 12.52
C ALA A 154 -8.24 -1.98 11.64
N GLY A 155 -7.15 -2.62 11.23
CA GLY A 155 -6.21 -1.99 10.28
C GLY A 155 -6.82 -1.77 8.90
N THR A 156 -7.51 -2.77 8.36
CA THR A 156 -8.21 -2.67 7.07
C THR A 156 -9.24 -1.53 7.08
N LEU A 157 -10.09 -1.45 8.11
CA LEU A 157 -11.10 -0.39 8.23
C LEU A 157 -10.45 1.00 8.31
N LEU A 158 -9.39 1.14 9.11
CA LEU A 158 -8.65 2.40 9.21
C LEU A 158 -8.01 2.80 7.86
N GLY A 159 -7.46 1.83 7.13
CA GLY A 159 -6.88 2.03 5.81
C GLY A 159 -7.90 2.49 4.77
N ILE A 160 -9.08 1.84 4.72
CA ILE A 160 -10.19 2.23 3.83
C ILE A 160 -10.64 3.65 4.16
N TYR A 161 -10.93 3.90 5.45
CA TYR A 161 -11.43 5.20 5.91
C TYR A 161 -10.46 6.32 5.55
N PHE A 162 -9.19 6.18 5.91
CA PHE A 162 -8.18 7.20 5.62
C PHE A 162 -7.95 7.35 4.11
N GLY A 163 -7.95 6.26 3.35
CA GLY A 163 -7.78 6.28 1.89
C GLY A 163 -8.89 7.06 1.18
N ILE A 164 -10.15 6.85 1.58
CA ILE A 164 -11.29 7.59 1.05
C ILE A 164 -11.18 9.08 1.40
N ILE A 165 -10.91 9.40 2.66
CA ILE A 165 -10.80 10.81 3.10
C ILE A 165 -9.65 11.50 2.38
N TRP A 166 -8.46 10.90 2.36
CA TRP A 166 -7.28 11.47 1.72
C TRP A 166 -7.50 11.69 0.22
N ASN A 167 -8.15 10.74 -0.47
CA ASN A 167 -8.46 10.89 -1.89
C ASN A 167 -9.47 12.01 -2.16
N ARG A 168 -10.44 12.24 -1.27
CA ARG A 168 -11.41 13.34 -1.39
C ARG A 168 -10.86 14.73 -1.06
N LEU A 169 -9.75 14.79 -0.32
CA LEU A 169 -9.10 16.05 0.03
C LEU A 169 -8.15 16.56 -1.07
N TRP A 170 -7.91 15.74 -2.08
CA TRP A 170 -7.16 16.08 -3.29
C TRP A 170 -8.08 16.70 -4.34
#